data_AF-A0A6H5JER2-F1
#
_entry.id   AF-A0A6H5JER2-F1
#
_cell.length_a   1.000
_cell.length_b   1.000
_cell.length_c   1.000
_cell.angle_alpha   90.00
_cell.angle_beta   90.00
_cell.angle_gamma   90.00
#
_symmetry.space_group_name_H-M   'P 1'
#
loop_
_entity.id
_entity.type
_entity.pdbx_description
1 polymer ?
#
loop_
_entity_poly.entity_id
_entity_poly.type
_entity_poly.pdbx_seq_one_letter_code
_entity_poly.pdbx_strand_id
1 'polypeptide(L)'
;MTMSPRPTSLFLSHGGGPGFLMTGRTGGMKQIDATSAAAQWYRTFTKKWAKPSAIVVVSAHWEGRGAIKVTTGEKHPLFFDYYGFPDYCYDLEYAPPGHPELARRIIELLEADGFNARGDDSRGYDHGTFIPLKLMYPDADIPVVQVSLLGGLDPEKHLKMGQTLKKLVDERDVLVVGSGQATHGSGSDHRPYPPGKGAPKEEAFVDWLKETAASSAVTPEERQRRLREWERDAPHGRNAHPREEHLLPLHVAAGCTGFQPGSIIFDDFAMGHMSLACVGFWPGGGEGEAKGGNDEGVCSA
;
A
#
# COMPACT_ATOMS: atom_id res chain seq x y z
N MET A 1 -6.32 5.17 29.03
CA MET A 1 -6.14 5.89 27.75
C MET A 1 -6.57 4.95 26.63
N THR A 2 -7.68 5.24 25.95
CA THR A 2 -8.08 4.50 24.76
C THR A 2 -7.05 4.78 23.66
N MET A 3 -6.37 3.75 23.15
CA MET A 3 -5.46 3.92 22.01
C MET A 3 -6.25 4.50 20.83
N SER A 4 -5.64 5.45 20.11
CA SER A 4 -6.20 5.96 18.86
C SER A 4 -6.50 4.80 17.91
N PRO A 5 -7.61 4.84 17.15
CA PRO A 5 -7.91 3.77 16.21
C PRO A 5 -6.83 3.68 15.14
N ARG A 6 -6.42 2.44 14.82
CA ARG A 6 -5.54 2.12 13.69
C ARG A 6 -6.27 2.40 12.37
N PRO A 7 -5.59 2.85 11.28
CA PRO A 7 -6.19 2.86 9.96
C PRO A 7 -6.61 1.44 9.57
N THR A 8 -7.79 1.28 8.99
CA THR A 8 -8.30 -0.04 8.58
C THR A 8 -7.81 -0.47 7.21
N SER A 9 -7.42 0.49 6.38
CA SER A 9 -6.86 0.27 5.06
C SER A 9 -5.65 1.18 4.84
N LEU A 10 -4.63 0.67 4.16
CA LEU A 10 -3.41 1.40 3.81
C LEU A 10 -3.13 1.27 2.32
N PHE A 11 -2.66 2.35 1.71
CA PHE A 11 -1.88 2.29 0.48
C PHE A 11 -0.41 2.53 0.81
N LEU A 12 0.46 1.56 0.49
CA LEU A 12 1.87 1.60 0.79
C LEU A 12 2.69 1.62 -0.49
N SER A 13 3.61 2.59 -0.55
CA SER A 13 4.66 2.66 -1.55
C SER A 13 5.78 1.69 -1.17
N HIS A 14 5.80 0.49 -1.76
CA HIS A 14 6.67 -0.61 -1.32
C HIS A 14 8.17 -0.47 -1.65
N GLY A 15 8.57 0.54 -2.42
CA GLY A 15 9.96 0.78 -2.84
C GLY A 15 10.45 -0.11 -3.98
N GLY A 16 11.72 -0.01 -4.35
CA GLY A 16 12.32 -0.86 -5.37
C GLY A 16 12.93 -2.12 -4.76
N GLY A 17 12.36 -3.30 -5.02
CA GLY A 17 12.94 -4.58 -4.59
C GLY A 17 13.31 -4.59 -3.09
N PRO A 18 14.55 -4.95 -2.71
CA PRO A 18 14.97 -5.05 -1.31
C PRO A 18 15.38 -3.70 -0.68
N GLY A 19 15.19 -2.56 -1.37
CA GLY A 19 15.81 -1.27 -1.05
C GLY A 19 15.81 -0.88 0.41
N PHE A 20 14.64 -0.86 1.03
CA PHE A 20 14.49 -0.44 2.43
C PHE A 20 15.19 -1.37 3.46
N LEU A 21 15.75 -2.50 3.04
CA LEU A 21 16.52 -3.42 3.85
C LEU A 21 18.02 -3.43 3.51
N MET A 22 18.44 -2.73 2.45
CA MET A 22 19.83 -2.74 2.01
C MET A 22 20.73 -1.95 2.94
N THR A 23 21.84 -2.57 3.39
CA THR A 23 22.89 -1.91 4.14
C THR A 23 24.01 -1.45 3.20
N GLY A 24 24.03 -0.15 2.87
CA GLY A 24 25.03 0.46 2.00
C GLY A 24 24.51 0.81 0.61
N ARG A 25 25.22 1.70 -0.08
CA ARG A 25 24.87 2.18 -1.42
C ARG A 25 25.29 1.16 -2.48
N THR A 26 24.46 0.14 -2.71
CA THR A 26 24.66 -0.81 -3.80
C THR A 26 23.49 -0.74 -4.77
N GLY A 27 23.77 -0.78 -6.08
CA GLY A 27 22.75 -0.63 -7.12
C GLY A 27 22.27 0.81 -7.30
N GLY A 28 21.71 1.15 -8.46
CA GLY A 28 21.29 2.51 -8.84
C GLY A 28 20.22 3.17 -7.96
N MET A 29 19.82 2.55 -6.84
CA MET A 29 18.80 3.02 -5.91
C MET A 29 19.35 4.09 -4.94
N LYS A 30 19.72 5.23 -5.51
CA LYS A 30 20.10 6.39 -4.68
C LYS A 30 18.90 6.80 -3.83
N GLN A 31 19.12 7.06 -2.54
CA GLN A 31 18.12 7.54 -1.56
C GLN A 31 17.15 6.48 -1.00
N ILE A 32 17.21 5.23 -1.46
CA ILE A 32 16.38 4.12 -0.94
C ILE A 32 17.30 3.04 -0.38
N ASP A 33 17.54 3.11 0.93
CA ASP A 33 18.30 2.10 1.68
C ASP A 33 17.73 1.92 3.10
N ALA A 34 18.34 1.03 3.89
CA ALA A 34 17.94 0.76 5.28
C ALA A 34 18.04 1.98 6.22
N THR A 35 18.69 3.07 5.82
CA THR A 35 18.83 4.31 6.58
C THR A 35 17.91 5.43 6.12
N SER A 36 17.23 5.26 4.98
CA SER A 36 16.27 6.23 4.42
C SER A 36 15.14 6.58 5.39
N ALA A 37 14.59 7.79 5.24
CA ALA A 37 13.45 8.25 6.04
C ALA A 37 12.25 7.29 5.89
N ALA A 38 12.01 6.77 4.69
CA ALA A 38 10.97 5.78 4.43
C ALA A 38 11.19 4.48 5.21
N ALA A 39 12.41 3.91 5.19
CA ALA A 39 12.70 2.69 5.95
C ALA A 39 12.53 2.91 7.47
N GLN A 40 12.92 4.08 7.99
CA GLN A 40 12.71 4.44 9.39
C GLN A 40 11.23 4.62 9.73
N TRP A 41 10.46 5.23 8.83
CA TRP A 41 9.02 5.40 8.98
C TRP A 41 8.31 4.04 9.06
N TYR A 42 8.57 3.12 8.14
CA TYR A 42 7.97 1.77 8.17
C TYR A 42 8.24 1.05 9.50
N ARG A 43 9.45 1.18 10.06
CA ARG A 43 9.82 0.56 11.35
C ARG A 43 9.13 1.16 12.58
N THR A 44 8.56 2.35 12.46
CA THR A 44 8.01 3.09 13.60
C THR A 44 6.50 3.33 13.48
N PHE A 45 5.95 3.33 12.26
CA PHE A 45 4.56 3.65 11.95
C PHE A 45 3.55 2.86 12.78
N THR A 46 3.77 1.55 12.93
CA THR A 46 2.82 0.63 13.57
C THR A 46 2.89 0.62 15.10
N LYS A 47 3.94 1.18 15.70
CA LYS A 47 4.25 1.03 17.15
C LYS A 47 3.22 1.67 18.09
N LYS A 48 2.37 2.55 17.58
CA LYS A 48 1.37 3.29 18.37
C LYS A 48 -0.01 2.60 18.42
N TRP A 49 -0.17 1.45 17.79
CA TRP A 49 -1.43 0.72 17.70
C TRP A 49 -1.28 -0.75 18.09
N ALA A 50 -2.40 -1.37 18.47
CA ALA A 50 -2.48 -2.82 18.57
C ALA A 50 -2.26 -3.48 17.19
N LYS A 51 -1.65 -4.67 17.20
CA LYS A 51 -1.50 -5.50 15.99
C LYS A 51 -2.90 -5.92 15.49
N PRO A 52 -3.17 -5.87 14.17
CA PRO A 52 -4.41 -6.42 13.62
C PRO A 52 -4.45 -7.94 13.81
N SER A 53 -5.65 -8.52 13.79
CA SER A 53 -5.84 -9.98 13.84
C SER A 53 -5.30 -10.70 12.60
N ALA A 54 -5.30 -10.02 11.44
CA ALA A 54 -4.70 -10.50 10.19
C ALA A 54 -4.46 -9.33 9.22
N ILE A 55 -3.62 -9.56 8.21
CA ILE A 55 -3.33 -8.59 7.15
C ILE A 55 -3.72 -9.21 5.80
N VAL A 56 -4.46 -8.45 5.00
CA VAL A 56 -4.75 -8.78 3.60
C VAL A 56 -3.95 -7.84 2.70
N VAL A 57 -3.03 -8.37 1.90
CA VAL A 57 -2.21 -7.57 0.99
C VAL A 57 -2.65 -7.76 -0.45
N VAL A 58 -3.08 -6.68 -1.10
CA VAL A 58 -3.31 -6.64 -2.54
C VAL A 58 -2.06 -6.09 -3.21
N SER A 59 -1.28 -6.95 -3.85
CA SER A 59 0.06 -6.61 -4.37
C SER A 59 0.05 -6.28 -5.86
N ALA A 60 0.71 -5.19 -6.25
CA ALA A 60 0.98 -4.84 -7.64
C ALA A 60 1.79 -5.90 -8.40
N HIS A 61 2.58 -6.73 -7.70
CA HIS A 61 3.46 -7.75 -8.30
C HIS A 61 2.76 -9.10 -8.52
N TRP A 62 1.44 -9.15 -8.36
CA TRP A 62 0.66 -10.33 -8.65
C TRP A 62 -0.58 -10.01 -9.48
N GLU A 63 -0.51 -10.26 -10.78
CA GLU A 63 -1.67 -10.16 -11.68
C GLU A 63 -2.32 -11.54 -11.88
N GLY A 64 -3.55 -11.69 -11.40
CA GLY A 64 -4.34 -12.91 -11.54
C GLY A 64 -4.94 -13.05 -12.95
N ARG A 65 -4.29 -13.83 -13.82
CA ARG A 65 -4.82 -14.11 -15.17
C ARG A 65 -6.07 -14.98 -15.09
N GLY A 66 -7.17 -14.46 -15.63
CA GLY A 66 -8.47 -15.16 -15.73
C GLY A 66 -9.29 -15.23 -14.42
N ALA A 67 -8.68 -14.99 -13.26
CA ALA A 67 -9.32 -14.94 -11.96
C ALA A 67 -8.47 -14.11 -10.98
N ILE A 68 -9.11 -13.47 -10.00
CA ILE A 68 -8.42 -12.97 -8.81
C ILE A 68 -7.87 -14.19 -8.06
N LYS A 69 -6.60 -14.17 -7.69
CA LYS A 69 -5.94 -15.24 -6.95
C LYS A 69 -5.76 -14.84 -5.49
N VAL A 70 -5.90 -15.81 -4.59
CA VAL A 70 -5.79 -15.60 -3.14
C VAL A 70 -4.89 -16.70 -2.57
N THR A 71 -3.89 -16.34 -1.76
CA THR A 71 -3.05 -17.34 -1.09
C THR A 71 -3.87 -18.13 -0.07
N THR A 72 -3.82 -19.46 -0.12
CA THR A 72 -4.68 -20.33 0.73
C THR A 72 -3.90 -21.27 1.67
N GLY A 73 -2.57 -21.26 1.60
CA GLY A 73 -1.71 -22.10 2.42
C GLY A 73 -1.61 -21.62 3.88
N GLU A 74 -1.12 -22.50 4.75
CA GLU A 74 -0.77 -22.15 6.15
C GLU A 74 0.61 -21.50 6.26
N LYS A 75 1.45 -21.70 5.25
CA LYS A 75 2.80 -21.15 5.14
C LYS A 75 3.09 -20.85 3.69
N HIS A 76 3.81 -19.76 3.44
CA HIS A 76 4.19 -19.32 2.11
C HIS A 76 5.68 -19.01 2.09
N PRO A 77 6.43 -19.47 1.07
CA PRO A 77 7.81 -19.04 0.90
C PRO A 77 7.84 -17.55 0.51
N LEU A 78 9.00 -16.91 0.65
CA LEU A 78 9.24 -15.65 -0.03
C LEU A 78 9.45 -15.90 -1.53
N PHE A 79 8.90 -15.01 -2.35
CA PHE A 79 9.10 -14.99 -3.78
C PHE A 79 9.93 -13.74 -4.14
N PHE A 80 11.21 -13.95 -4.44
CA PHE A 80 12.14 -12.89 -4.82
C PHE A 80 11.93 -12.51 -6.29
N ASP A 81 11.00 -11.60 -6.54
CA ASP A 81 10.63 -11.08 -7.87
C ASP A 81 11.47 -9.88 -8.33
N TYR A 82 12.66 -9.71 -7.75
CA TYR A 82 13.64 -8.69 -8.11
C TYR A 82 15.02 -9.29 -8.38
N TYR A 83 15.83 -8.61 -9.18
CA TYR A 83 17.11 -9.11 -9.69
C TYR A 83 18.19 -8.03 -9.66
N GLY A 84 19.46 -8.46 -9.67
CA GLY A 84 20.61 -7.55 -9.76
C GLY A 84 21.06 -6.91 -8.44
N PHE A 85 20.62 -7.47 -7.31
CA PHE A 85 21.03 -7.03 -5.97
C PHE A 85 22.10 -7.96 -5.38
N PRO A 86 22.85 -7.53 -4.34
CA PRO A 86 23.80 -8.40 -3.65
C PRO A 86 23.15 -9.66 -3.07
N ASP A 87 23.90 -10.76 -2.98
CA ASP A 87 23.41 -12.08 -2.55
C ASP A 87 22.63 -12.05 -1.23
N TYR A 88 23.08 -11.26 -0.25
CA TYR A 88 22.40 -11.14 1.05
C TYR A 88 20.95 -10.62 0.95
N CYS A 89 20.56 -9.99 -0.16
CA CYS A 89 19.18 -9.56 -0.41
C CYS A 89 18.25 -10.73 -0.78
N TYR A 90 18.81 -11.92 -1.03
CA TYR A 90 18.09 -13.17 -1.31
C TYR A 90 18.12 -14.14 -0.13
N ASP A 91 18.91 -13.83 0.91
CA ASP A 91 18.95 -14.57 2.18
C ASP A 91 17.96 -14.00 3.22
N LEU A 92 17.02 -13.14 2.78
CA LEU A 92 16.04 -12.54 3.67
C LEU A 92 15.03 -13.59 4.16
N GLU A 93 14.75 -13.56 5.47
CA GLU A 93 13.73 -14.41 6.08
C GLU A 93 12.56 -13.58 6.61
N TYR A 94 11.33 -13.96 6.24
CA TYR A 94 10.09 -13.40 6.78
C TYR A 94 8.98 -14.42 6.56
N ALA A 95 8.46 -15.02 7.63
CA ALA A 95 7.56 -16.17 7.53
C ALA A 95 6.29 -15.98 8.36
N PRO A 96 5.45 -14.97 8.05
CA PRO A 96 4.17 -14.83 8.73
C PRO A 96 3.29 -16.04 8.43
N PRO A 97 2.45 -16.48 9.37
CA PRO A 97 1.52 -17.57 9.11
C PRO A 97 0.53 -17.17 8.01
N GLY A 98 0.14 -18.13 7.18
CA GLY A 98 -1.02 -17.95 6.31
C GLY A 98 -2.32 -17.99 7.11
N HIS A 99 -3.45 -17.69 6.47
CA HIS A 99 -4.77 -17.73 7.11
C HIS A 99 -5.83 -18.38 6.21
N PRO A 100 -5.86 -19.72 6.09
CA PRO A 100 -6.75 -20.42 5.14
C PRO A 100 -8.24 -20.09 5.29
N GLU A 101 -8.75 -19.92 6.53
CA GLU A 101 -10.16 -19.55 6.75
C GLU A 101 -10.49 -18.16 6.21
N LEU A 102 -9.62 -17.16 6.45
CA LEU A 102 -9.77 -15.81 5.92
C LEU A 102 -9.64 -15.80 4.40
N ALA A 103 -8.71 -16.58 3.85
CA ALA A 103 -8.56 -16.73 2.40
C ALA A 103 -9.83 -17.28 1.74
N ARG A 104 -10.45 -18.32 2.32
CA ARG A 104 -11.75 -18.83 1.85
C ARG A 104 -12.83 -17.75 1.93
N ARG A 105 -12.89 -17.00 3.03
CA ARG A 105 -13.86 -15.90 3.19
C ARG A 105 -13.67 -14.80 2.15
N ILE A 106 -12.42 -14.44 1.82
CA ILE A 106 -12.11 -13.47 0.76
C ILE A 106 -12.64 -13.97 -0.59
N ILE A 107 -12.37 -15.23 -0.94
CA ILE A 107 -12.85 -15.83 -2.19
C ILE A 107 -14.38 -15.77 -2.26
N GLU A 108 -15.08 -16.17 -1.20
CA GLU A 108 -16.54 -16.13 -1.13
C GLU A 108 -17.11 -14.73 -1.30
N LEU A 109 -16.50 -13.73 -0.68
CA LEU A 109 -16.93 -12.33 -0.82
C LEU A 109 -16.74 -11.82 -2.26
N LEU A 110 -15.60 -12.15 -2.88
CA LEU A 110 -15.30 -11.78 -4.25
C LEU A 110 -16.28 -12.45 -5.23
N GLU A 111 -16.54 -13.75 -5.06
CA GLU A 111 -17.49 -14.50 -5.89
C GLU A 111 -18.92 -13.98 -5.72
N ALA A 112 -19.34 -13.64 -4.50
CA ALA A 112 -20.66 -13.07 -4.23
C ALA A 112 -20.88 -11.72 -4.93
N ASP A 113 -19.82 -10.92 -5.11
CA ASP A 113 -19.88 -9.65 -5.83
C ASP A 113 -19.55 -9.79 -7.34
N GLY A 114 -19.49 -11.02 -7.85
CA GLY A 114 -19.42 -11.34 -9.28
C GLY A 114 -18.01 -11.41 -9.87
N PHE A 115 -16.96 -11.49 -9.03
CA PHE A 115 -15.61 -11.77 -9.50
C PHE A 115 -15.36 -13.27 -9.63
N ASN A 116 -14.59 -13.70 -10.64
CA ASN A 116 -13.98 -15.03 -10.60
C ASN A 116 -12.78 -14.98 -9.65
N ALA A 117 -12.85 -15.67 -8.51
CA ALA A 117 -11.77 -15.75 -7.53
C ALA A 117 -11.35 -17.20 -7.29
N ARG A 118 -10.06 -17.44 -7.10
CA ARG A 118 -9.51 -18.81 -6.93
C ARG A 118 -8.39 -18.81 -5.91
N GLY A 119 -8.30 -19.88 -5.14
CA GLY A 119 -7.15 -20.15 -4.28
C GLY A 119 -5.88 -20.47 -5.07
N ASP A 120 -4.74 -20.12 -4.51
CA ASP A 120 -3.40 -20.57 -4.88
C ASP A 120 -2.67 -20.96 -3.59
N ASP A 121 -2.34 -22.23 -3.43
CA ASP A 121 -1.62 -22.75 -2.25
C ASP A 121 -0.09 -22.71 -2.43
N SER A 122 0.38 -22.44 -3.65
CA SER A 122 1.78 -22.48 -4.04
C SER A 122 2.45 -21.11 -4.14
N ARG A 123 1.66 -20.03 -4.26
CA ARG A 123 2.17 -18.66 -4.36
C ARG A 123 2.97 -18.27 -3.12
N GLY A 124 4.22 -17.84 -3.34
CA GLY A 124 5.03 -17.15 -2.33
C GLY A 124 4.76 -15.65 -2.28
N TYR A 125 5.08 -15.01 -1.16
CA TYR A 125 4.92 -13.57 -0.99
C TYR A 125 5.98 -12.81 -1.80
N ASP A 126 5.55 -11.96 -2.73
CA ASP A 126 6.44 -11.07 -3.48
C ASP A 126 6.96 -9.89 -2.64
N HIS A 127 7.97 -9.18 -3.14
CA HIS A 127 8.62 -8.10 -2.38
C HIS A 127 7.66 -6.97 -2.01
N GLY A 128 6.65 -6.71 -2.84
CA GLY A 128 5.58 -5.77 -2.51
C GLY A 128 4.87 -6.14 -1.22
N THR A 129 4.82 -7.41 -0.88
CA THR A 129 4.24 -7.91 0.37
C THR A 129 5.27 -8.01 1.48
N PHE A 130 6.37 -8.76 1.29
CA PHE A 130 7.24 -9.07 2.42
C PHE A 130 8.15 -7.91 2.83
N ILE A 131 8.55 -6.99 1.93
CA ILE A 131 9.46 -5.89 2.28
C ILE A 131 8.80 -4.88 3.24
N PRO A 132 7.63 -4.30 2.94
CA PRO A 132 6.96 -3.39 3.87
C PRO A 132 6.58 -4.10 5.18
N LEU A 133 6.06 -5.32 5.10
CA LEU A 133 5.62 -6.05 6.28
C LEU A 133 6.78 -6.47 7.20
N LYS A 134 7.93 -6.86 6.65
CA LYS A 134 9.13 -7.16 7.46
C LYS A 134 9.63 -5.93 8.23
N LEU A 135 9.46 -4.72 7.68
CA LEU A 135 9.79 -3.48 8.39
C LEU A 135 8.74 -3.11 9.44
N MET A 136 7.46 -3.24 9.11
CA MET A 136 6.33 -2.84 9.96
C MET A 136 6.07 -3.82 11.12
N TYR A 137 6.26 -5.11 10.88
CA TYR A 137 5.93 -6.22 11.78
C TYR A 137 7.03 -7.29 11.72
N PRO A 138 8.24 -6.99 12.22
CA PRO A 138 9.43 -7.84 12.02
C PRO A 138 9.32 -9.23 12.65
N ASP A 139 8.50 -9.39 13.69
CA ASP A 139 8.31 -10.67 14.39
C ASP A 139 7.55 -11.72 13.56
N ALA A 140 6.92 -11.31 12.45
CA ALA A 140 6.16 -12.18 11.56
C ALA A 140 5.06 -13.00 12.29
N ASP A 141 4.42 -12.41 13.30
CA ASP A 141 3.44 -13.09 14.16
C ASP A 141 1.98 -12.79 13.81
N ILE A 142 1.74 -11.98 12.79
CA ILE A 142 0.40 -11.65 12.29
C ILE A 142 0.12 -12.49 11.03
N PRO A 143 -1.02 -13.19 10.94
CA PRO A 143 -1.37 -13.92 9.73
C PRO A 143 -1.53 -13.02 8.50
N VAL A 144 -1.02 -13.48 7.34
CA VAL A 144 -1.04 -12.74 6.08
C VAL A 144 -1.77 -13.53 4.99
N VAL A 145 -2.69 -12.88 4.29
CA VAL A 145 -3.27 -13.37 3.04
C VAL A 145 -2.91 -12.40 1.93
N GLN A 146 -2.28 -12.90 0.87
CA GLN A 146 -2.01 -12.12 -0.33
C GLN A 146 -3.16 -12.32 -1.33
N VAL A 147 -3.53 -11.25 -2.03
CA VAL A 147 -4.55 -11.22 -3.08
C VAL A 147 -3.93 -10.57 -4.33
N SER A 148 -4.20 -11.16 -5.49
CA SER A 148 -3.73 -10.62 -6.76
C SER A 148 -4.58 -9.43 -7.21
N LEU A 149 -4.02 -8.59 -8.07
CA LEU A 149 -4.82 -7.75 -8.95
C LEU A 149 -5.62 -8.62 -9.93
N LEU A 150 -6.73 -8.07 -10.44
CA LEU A 150 -7.48 -8.70 -11.51
C LEU A 150 -6.75 -8.48 -12.84
N GLY A 151 -6.49 -9.55 -13.58
CA GLY A 151 -5.92 -9.46 -14.92
C GLY A 151 -6.74 -8.54 -15.83
N GLY A 152 -6.03 -7.72 -16.63
CA GLY A 152 -6.63 -6.67 -17.47
C GLY A 152 -6.70 -5.30 -16.79
N LEU A 153 -6.42 -5.21 -15.48
CA LEU A 153 -6.10 -3.96 -14.79
C LEU A 153 -7.15 -2.84 -14.93
N ASP A 154 -8.43 -3.21 -15.02
CA ASP A 154 -9.54 -2.27 -15.12
C ASP A 154 -9.72 -1.47 -13.81
N PRO A 155 -9.55 -0.14 -13.80
CA PRO A 155 -9.66 0.67 -12.58
C PRO A 155 -11.00 0.55 -11.87
N GLU A 156 -12.11 0.47 -12.62
CA GLU A 156 -13.45 0.35 -12.05
C GLU A 156 -13.62 -0.97 -11.29
N LYS A 157 -13.09 -2.06 -11.86
CA LYS A 157 -13.13 -3.37 -11.20
C LYS A 157 -12.29 -3.41 -9.92
N HIS A 158 -11.19 -2.67 -9.84
CA HIS A 158 -10.36 -2.60 -8.63
C HIS A 158 -10.97 -1.69 -7.56
N LEU A 159 -11.68 -0.63 -7.94
CA LEU A 159 -12.53 0.14 -7.01
C LEU A 159 -13.62 -0.75 -6.40
N LYS A 160 -14.31 -1.53 -7.25
CA LYS A 160 -15.32 -2.50 -6.80
C LYS A 160 -14.71 -3.59 -5.91
N MET A 161 -13.52 -4.09 -6.22
CA MET A 161 -12.80 -5.04 -5.38
C MET A 161 -12.56 -4.48 -3.97
N GLY A 162 -12.14 -3.21 -3.86
CA GLY A 162 -12.00 -2.54 -2.57
C GLY A 162 -13.32 -2.46 -1.79
N GLN A 163 -14.42 -2.11 -2.47
CA GLN A 163 -15.75 -2.09 -1.85
C GLN A 163 -16.19 -3.48 -1.36
N THR A 164 -15.86 -4.55 -2.09
CA THR A 164 -16.09 -5.93 -1.65
C THR A 164 -15.29 -6.26 -0.39
N LEU A 165 -14.00 -5.90 -0.37
CA LEU A 165 -13.09 -6.17 0.75
C LEU A 165 -13.41 -5.32 2.01
N LYS A 166 -14.13 -4.19 1.87
CA LYS A 166 -14.67 -3.42 2.99
C LYS A 166 -15.45 -4.29 3.98
N LYS A 167 -16.18 -5.31 3.49
CA LYS A 167 -16.95 -6.23 4.35
C LYS A 167 -16.06 -6.93 5.38
N LEU A 168 -14.80 -7.25 5.03
CA LEU A 168 -13.84 -7.85 5.97
C LEU A 168 -13.41 -6.89 7.07
N VAL A 169 -13.18 -5.63 6.68
CA VAL A 169 -12.81 -4.54 7.59
C VAL A 169 -13.93 -4.26 8.60
N ASP A 170 -15.18 -4.34 8.17
CA ASP A 170 -16.34 -4.10 9.04
C ASP A 170 -16.66 -5.31 9.94
N GLU A 171 -16.43 -6.53 9.45
CA GLU A 171 -16.72 -7.79 10.18
C GLU A 171 -15.63 -8.17 11.18
N ARG A 172 -14.36 -7.81 10.94
CA ARG A 172 -13.19 -8.30 11.68
C ARG A 172 -12.11 -7.22 11.83
N ASP A 173 -11.21 -7.38 12.82
CA ASP A 173 -10.02 -6.53 12.97
C ASP A 173 -8.92 -6.91 11.95
N VAL A 174 -9.24 -6.78 10.67
CA VAL A 174 -8.32 -7.04 9.54
C VAL A 174 -7.75 -5.72 9.05
N LEU A 175 -6.46 -5.71 8.75
CA LEU A 175 -5.80 -4.61 8.03
C LEU A 175 -5.74 -4.96 6.54
N VAL A 176 -6.34 -4.14 5.68
CA VAL A 176 -6.15 -4.25 4.23
C VAL A 176 -5.00 -3.35 3.79
N VAL A 177 -4.07 -3.88 2.99
CA VAL A 177 -2.93 -3.15 2.45
C VAL A 177 -2.95 -3.26 0.94
N GLY A 178 -3.20 -2.15 0.26
CA GLY A 178 -2.83 -1.99 -1.14
C GLY A 178 -1.34 -1.69 -1.25
N SER A 179 -0.55 -2.64 -1.72
CA SER A 179 0.89 -2.47 -1.89
C SER A 179 1.26 -2.20 -3.36
N GLY A 180 1.78 -1.00 -3.62
CA GLY A 180 2.15 -0.53 -4.95
C GLY A 180 3.20 0.58 -4.91
N GLN A 181 3.03 1.60 -5.75
CA GLN A 181 3.86 2.81 -5.77
C GLN A 181 3.04 4.04 -6.11
N ALA A 182 3.30 5.17 -5.46
CA ALA A 182 2.65 6.43 -5.83
C ALA A 182 3.06 6.89 -7.23
N THR A 183 4.30 6.63 -7.65
CA THR A 183 4.74 6.72 -9.07
C THR A 183 5.69 5.55 -9.39
N HIS A 184 5.54 4.95 -10.57
CA HIS A 184 6.31 3.77 -11.01
C HIS A 184 6.89 3.87 -12.44
N GLY A 185 6.71 5.00 -13.12
CA GLY A 185 7.37 5.25 -14.40
C GLY A 185 8.87 5.42 -14.25
N SER A 186 9.66 5.02 -15.25
CA SER A 186 11.13 5.10 -15.24
C SER A 186 11.70 6.53 -15.21
N GLY A 187 10.83 7.55 -15.22
CA GLY A 187 11.17 8.95 -15.36
C GLY A 187 11.69 9.27 -16.77
N SER A 188 11.15 10.32 -17.39
CA SER A 188 11.75 10.89 -18.62
C SER A 188 12.85 11.92 -18.31
N ASP A 189 13.00 12.29 -17.03
CA ASP A 189 13.90 13.32 -16.56
C ASP A 189 14.99 12.71 -15.68
N HIS A 190 16.21 12.66 -16.21
CA HIS A 190 17.37 12.06 -15.55
C HIS A 190 18.25 13.07 -14.81
N ARG A 191 17.75 14.30 -14.60
CA ARG A 191 18.47 15.29 -13.80
C ARG A 191 18.63 14.79 -12.35
N PRO A 192 19.72 15.15 -11.66
CA PRO A 192 19.85 14.84 -10.25
C PRO A 192 18.88 15.70 -9.44
N TYR A 193 18.01 15.05 -8.66
CA TYR A 193 17.12 15.71 -7.71
C TYR A 193 17.61 15.51 -6.27
N PRO A 194 17.51 16.54 -5.41
CA PRO A 194 17.82 16.39 -3.99
C PRO A 194 16.84 15.40 -3.33
N PRO A 195 17.20 14.78 -2.20
CA PRO A 195 16.27 13.95 -1.42
C PRO A 195 14.98 14.71 -1.12
N GLY A 196 13.83 14.05 -1.23
CA GLY A 196 12.52 14.68 -0.99
C GLY A 196 11.98 15.53 -2.13
N LYS A 197 12.68 15.64 -3.26
CA LYS A 197 12.21 16.42 -4.42
C LYS A 197 11.96 15.53 -5.63
N GLY A 198 10.77 15.66 -6.21
CA GLY A 198 10.41 15.00 -7.45
C GLY A 198 10.74 15.86 -8.67
N ALA A 199 10.76 15.23 -9.83
CA ALA A 199 10.70 15.92 -11.11
C ALA A 199 9.30 16.57 -11.26
N PRO A 200 9.18 17.74 -11.93
CA PRO A 200 7.94 18.51 -11.93
C PRO A 200 6.70 17.75 -12.42
N LYS A 201 6.86 16.80 -13.35
CA LYS A 201 5.74 16.00 -13.88
C LYS A 201 5.25 15.01 -12.83
N GLU A 202 6.16 14.37 -12.14
CA GLU A 202 5.90 13.40 -11.08
C GLU A 202 5.35 14.10 -9.83
N GLU A 203 5.83 15.30 -9.49
CA GLU A 203 5.22 16.12 -8.42
C GLU A 203 3.78 16.49 -8.76
N ALA A 204 3.49 16.95 -9.99
CA ALA A 204 2.13 17.29 -10.39
C ALA A 204 1.16 16.10 -10.34
N PHE A 205 1.61 14.89 -10.72
CA PHE A 205 0.82 13.67 -10.54
C PHE A 205 0.56 13.37 -9.06
N VAL A 206 1.60 13.48 -8.23
CA VAL A 206 1.53 13.17 -6.81
C VAL A 206 0.65 14.17 -6.05
N ASP A 207 0.68 15.44 -6.42
CA ASP A 207 -0.23 16.45 -5.87
C ASP A 207 -1.70 16.10 -6.17
N TRP A 208 -2.00 15.69 -7.41
CA TRP A 208 -3.32 15.18 -7.78
C TRP A 208 -3.70 13.92 -6.99
N LEU A 209 -2.76 12.99 -6.79
CA LEU A 209 -2.98 11.77 -6.03
C LEU A 209 -3.32 12.10 -4.57
N LYS A 210 -2.56 13.00 -3.95
CA LYS A 210 -2.77 13.43 -2.56
C LYS A 210 -4.10 14.14 -2.38
N GLU A 211 -4.43 15.07 -3.29
CA GLU A 211 -5.72 15.76 -3.27
C GLU A 211 -6.86 14.73 -3.40
N THR A 212 -6.78 13.85 -4.40
CA THR A 212 -7.82 12.84 -4.66
C THR A 212 -7.97 11.89 -3.46
N ALA A 213 -6.88 11.39 -2.89
CA ALA A 213 -6.92 10.39 -1.83
C ALA A 213 -7.28 10.97 -0.45
N ALA A 214 -6.80 12.17 -0.12
CA ALA A 214 -6.80 12.69 1.25
C ALA A 214 -7.60 13.99 1.47
N SER A 215 -7.93 14.75 0.41
CA SER A 215 -8.66 16.01 0.60
C SER A 215 -10.10 15.77 1.03
N SER A 216 -10.53 16.38 2.14
CA SER A 216 -11.93 16.39 2.58
C SER A 216 -12.85 17.22 1.67
N ALA A 217 -12.29 18.09 0.81
CA ALA A 217 -13.05 18.84 -0.19
C ALA A 217 -13.51 17.97 -1.37
N VAL A 218 -12.91 16.78 -1.54
CA VAL A 218 -13.30 15.82 -2.57
C VAL A 218 -14.32 14.85 -1.97
N THR A 219 -15.54 14.82 -2.52
CA THR A 219 -16.59 13.89 -2.05
C THR A 219 -16.21 12.44 -2.37
N PRO A 220 -16.77 11.44 -1.65
CA PRO A 220 -16.53 10.03 -1.97
C PRO A 220 -16.81 9.67 -3.44
N GLU A 221 -17.89 10.20 -4.02
CA GLU A 221 -18.29 9.95 -5.41
C GLU A 221 -17.29 10.56 -6.40
N GLU A 222 -16.84 11.79 -6.12
CA GLU A 222 -15.83 12.46 -6.94
C GLU A 222 -14.47 11.77 -6.81
N ARG A 223 -14.09 11.32 -5.62
CA ARG A 223 -12.87 10.53 -5.39
C ARG A 223 -12.90 9.24 -6.19
N GLN A 224 -14.01 8.51 -6.14
CA GLN A 224 -14.20 7.30 -6.93
C GLN A 224 -14.10 7.59 -8.44
N ARG A 225 -14.73 8.68 -8.91
CA ARG A 225 -14.69 9.11 -10.32
C ARG A 225 -13.27 9.48 -10.76
N ARG A 226 -12.54 10.28 -9.97
CA ARG A 226 -11.15 10.68 -10.25
C ARG A 226 -10.23 9.47 -10.33
N LEU A 227 -10.38 8.52 -9.40
CA LEU A 227 -9.62 7.27 -9.43
C LEU A 227 -9.97 6.44 -10.66
N ARG A 228 -11.26 6.21 -10.95
CA ARG A 228 -11.67 5.45 -12.16
C ARG A 228 -11.10 6.05 -13.44
N GLU A 229 -11.09 7.37 -13.54
CA GLU A 229 -10.72 8.13 -14.72
C GLU A 229 -9.31 8.72 -14.62
N TRP A 230 -8.44 8.13 -13.79
CA TRP A 230 -7.12 8.67 -13.46
C TRP A 230 -6.28 8.98 -14.70
N GLU A 231 -6.38 8.18 -15.75
CA GLU A 231 -5.63 8.39 -17.00
C GLU A 231 -5.99 9.72 -17.67
N ARG A 232 -7.26 10.14 -17.58
CA ARG A 232 -7.74 11.41 -18.13
C ARG A 232 -7.49 12.57 -17.17
N ASP A 233 -7.76 12.35 -15.88
CA ASP A 233 -7.85 13.43 -14.89
C ASP A 233 -6.50 13.75 -14.22
N ALA A 234 -5.60 12.78 -14.12
CA ALA A 234 -4.31 12.96 -13.44
C ALA A 234 -3.29 13.62 -14.39
N PRO A 235 -2.70 14.75 -14.00
CA PRO A 235 -1.59 15.35 -14.75
C PRO A 235 -0.46 14.33 -14.91
N HIS A 236 -0.02 14.11 -16.14
CA HIS A 236 1.07 13.18 -16.45
C HIS A 236 0.85 11.73 -15.97
N GLY A 237 -0.42 11.28 -15.88
CA GLY A 237 -0.77 9.93 -15.42
C GLY A 237 0.08 8.83 -16.06
N ARG A 238 0.13 8.76 -17.40
CA ARG A 238 0.91 7.73 -18.11
C ARG A 238 2.43 7.87 -17.99
N ASN A 239 2.93 9.03 -17.57
CA ASN A 239 4.35 9.19 -17.22
C ASN A 239 4.62 8.61 -15.83
N ALA A 240 3.75 8.90 -14.86
CA ALA A 240 3.83 8.35 -13.52
C ALA A 240 3.57 6.85 -13.47
N HIS A 241 2.69 6.34 -14.34
CA HIS A 241 2.23 4.96 -14.42
C HIS A 241 2.07 4.54 -15.88
N PRO A 242 3.12 3.99 -16.52
CA PRO A 242 3.04 3.48 -17.89
C PRO A 242 1.96 2.41 -18.05
N ARG A 243 1.77 1.63 -16.99
CA ARG A 243 0.68 0.68 -16.80
C ARG A 243 0.09 0.88 -15.40
N GLU A 244 -1.09 0.34 -15.18
CA GLU A 244 -1.93 0.61 -14.01
C GLU A 244 -1.46 -0.09 -12.73
N GLU A 245 -0.69 -1.19 -12.83
CA GLU A 245 -0.56 -2.18 -11.74
C GLU A 245 -0.09 -1.61 -10.40
N HIS A 246 0.82 -0.63 -10.40
CA HIS A 246 1.34 -0.04 -9.17
C HIS A 246 0.42 1.02 -8.57
N LEU A 247 -0.56 1.53 -9.33
CA LEU A 247 -1.55 2.50 -8.86
C LEU A 247 -2.84 1.84 -8.36
N LEU A 248 -3.26 0.73 -8.95
CA LEU A 248 -4.52 0.06 -8.60
C LEU A 248 -4.63 -0.42 -7.14
N PRO A 249 -3.54 -0.76 -6.42
CA PRO A 249 -3.62 -0.99 -4.99
C PRO A 249 -4.18 0.20 -4.19
N LEU A 250 -3.96 1.45 -4.63
CA LEU A 250 -4.60 2.64 -4.03
C LEU A 250 -6.12 2.62 -4.25
N HIS A 251 -6.58 2.17 -5.41
CA HIS A 251 -8.01 2.08 -5.74
C HIS A 251 -8.71 1.09 -4.81
N VAL A 252 -8.08 -0.07 -4.61
CA VAL A 252 -8.57 -1.08 -3.67
C VAL A 252 -8.58 -0.55 -2.24
N ALA A 253 -7.47 0.09 -1.81
CA ALA A 253 -7.35 0.63 -0.47
C ALA A 253 -8.41 1.70 -0.15
N ALA A 254 -8.68 2.62 -1.09
CA ALA A 254 -9.72 3.62 -0.95
C ALA A 254 -11.14 3.02 -0.98
N GLY A 255 -11.37 1.99 -1.80
CA GLY A 255 -12.66 1.28 -1.84
C GLY A 255 -13.00 0.58 -0.51
N CYS A 256 -11.97 0.12 0.23
CA CYS A 256 -12.15 -0.53 1.54
C CYS A 256 -12.74 0.38 2.62
N THR A 257 -12.80 1.70 2.40
CA THR A 257 -13.42 2.65 3.32
C THR A 257 -14.62 3.38 2.72
N GLY A 258 -15.14 2.90 1.59
CA GLY A 258 -16.22 3.58 0.86
C GLY A 258 -15.78 4.93 0.31
N PHE A 259 -14.50 5.03 -0.08
CA PHE A 259 -13.89 6.25 -0.60
C PHE A 259 -14.00 7.44 0.35
N GLN A 260 -13.97 7.24 1.68
CA GLN A 260 -13.77 8.36 2.61
C GLN A 260 -12.35 8.94 2.46
N PRO A 261 -12.13 10.23 2.77
CA PRO A 261 -10.81 10.82 2.69
C PRO A 261 -9.83 10.07 3.60
N GLY A 262 -8.69 9.70 3.04
CA GLY A 262 -7.55 9.19 3.79
C GLY A 262 -6.71 10.32 4.37
N SER A 263 -5.48 10.00 4.74
CA SER A 263 -4.46 10.96 5.16
C SER A 263 -3.10 10.52 4.63
N ILE A 264 -2.30 11.49 4.20
CA ILE A 264 -0.93 11.24 3.75
C ILE A 264 -0.08 10.95 4.99
N ILE A 265 0.22 9.67 5.20
CA ILE A 265 0.90 9.18 6.41
C ILE A 265 2.42 9.13 6.24
N PHE A 266 2.89 9.21 5.00
CA PHE A 266 4.29 9.39 4.63
C PHE A 266 4.36 10.02 3.24
N ASP A 267 5.39 10.84 3.01
CA ASP A 267 5.62 11.52 1.73
C ASP A 267 7.10 11.83 1.58
N ASP A 268 7.67 11.39 0.46
CA ASP A 268 9.07 11.59 0.10
C ASP A 268 9.23 11.31 -1.40
N PHE A 269 10.38 11.67 -1.95
CA PHE A 269 10.78 11.34 -3.31
C PHE A 269 12.20 10.79 -3.34
N ALA A 270 12.37 9.75 -4.14
CA ALA A 270 13.66 9.18 -4.49
C ALA A 270 13.89 9.24 -5.99
N MET A 271 15.14 9.49 -6.39
CA MET A 271 15.61 9.47 -7.78
C MET A 271 14.83 10.40 -8.72
N GLY A 272 14.13 11.40 -8.18
CA GLY A 272 13.29 12.35 -8.92
C GLY A 272 11.96 11.79 -9.42
N HIS A 273 11.88 10.49 -9.73
CA HIS A 273 10.68 9.91 -10.36
C HIS A 273 9.90 8.94 -9.46
N MET A 274 10.46 8.51 -8.33
CA MET A 274 9.83 7.53 -7.43
C MET A 274 9.29 8.25 -6.18
N SER A 275 7.98 8.48 -6.17
CA SER A 275 7.28 9.01 -5.01
C SER A 275 7.00 7.91 -4.02
N LEU A 276 7.38 8.13 -2.77
CA LEU A 276 7.17 7.18 -1.68
C LEU A 276 5.90 7.48 -0.89
N ALA A 277 4.99 8.31 -1.43
CA ALA A 277 3.77 8.69 -0.73
C ALA A 277 2.95 7.47 -0.31
N CYS A 278 2.50 7.46 0.93
CA CYS A 278 1.65 6.43 1.53
C CYS A 278 0.37 7.07 2.06
N VAL A 279 -0.75 6.36 1.99
CA VAL A 279 -2.05 6.86 2.43
C VAL A 279 -2.65 5.92 3.46
N GLY A 280 -3.08 6.46 4.60
CA GLY A 280 -3.89 5.73 5.58
C GLY A 280 -5.36 6.08 5.48
N PHE A 281 -6.24 5.10 5.59
CA PHE A 281 -7.69 5.31 5.59
C PHE A 281 -8.30 4.77 6.88
N TRP A 282 -9.11 5.60 7.55
CA TRP A 282 -9.83 5.25 8.77
C TRP A 282 -11.31 5.07 8.51
N PRO A 283 -12.02 4.30 9.36
CA PRO A 283 -13.47 4.29 9.39
C PRO A 283 -13.99 5.71 9.63
N GLY A 284 -14.90 6.20 8.77
CA GLY A 284 -15.50 7.53 8.90
C GLY A 284 -14.69 8.70 8.30
N GLY A 285 -13.47 8.45 7.81
CA GLY A 285 -12.61 9.45 7.15
C GLY A 285 -11.67 10.23 8.10
N GLY A 286 -10.57 10.74 7.55
CA GLY A 286 -9.55 11.52 8.26
C GLY A 286 -8.60 10.68 9.13
N GLU A 287 -7.52 11.28 9.67
CA GLU A 287 -6.75 10.65 10.74
C GLU A 287 -7.68 10.49 11.95
N GLY A 288 -7.82 9.26 12.47
CA GLY A 288 -8.68 9.01 13.62
C GLY A 288 -8.37 10.01 14.74
N GLU A 289 -9.33 10.88 15.06
CA GLU A 289 -9.18 11.98 16.00
C GLU A 289 -8.53 11.50 17.31
N ALA A 290 -7.22 11.72 17.43
CA ALA A 290 -6.65 12.01 18.72
C ALA A 290 -6.79 13.52 18.90
N LYS A 291 -7.85 13.95 19.58
CA LYS A 291 -7.80 15.22 20.32
C LYS A 291 -6.72 15.10 21.39
N GLY A 292 -5.47 15.31 21.00
CA GLY A 292 -4.40 15.69 21.91
C GLY A 292 -4.66 17.14 22.30
N GLY A 293 -5.19 17.33 23.52
CA GLY A 293 -5.50 18.65 24.04
C GLY A 293 -4.28 19.56 24.05
N ASN A 294 -4.45 20.76 23.50
CA ASN A 294 -3.75 21.93 24.02
C ASN A 294 -4.30 22.18 25.43
N ASP A 295 -3.65 21.64 26.46
CA ASP A 295 -3.64 22.28 27.76
C ASP A 295 -2.47 23.26 27.79
N GLU A 296 -2.67 24.41 27.13
CA GLU A 296 -2.11 25.65 27.64
C GLU A 296 -2.98 26.05 28.83
N GLY A 297 -2.50 25.78 30.04
CA GLY A 297 -3.20 26.17 31.25
C GLY A 297 -2.39 25.94 32.51
N VAL A 298 -2.19 27.06 33.23
CA VAL A 298 -1.84 27.18 34.66
C VAL A 298 -0.32 27.19 34.95
N CYS A 299 0.29 28.18 35.59
CA CYS A 299 -0.18 29.45 36.17
C CYS A 299 1.02 30.37 36.37
N SER A 300 0.80 31.67 36.22
CA SER A 300 1.54 32.69 36.96
C SER A 300 1.25 32.58 38.46
N ALA A 301 2.31 32.56 39.26
CA ALA A 301 2.40 33.17 40.59
C ALA A 301 3.84 33.66 40.79
#